data_AF-A0A7Y7IUD7-F1
#
_entry.id   AF-A0A7Y7IUD7-F1
#
_cell.length_a   1.000
_cell.length_b   1.000
_cell.length_c   1.000
_cell.angle_alpha   90.00
_cell.angle_beta   90.00
_cell.angle_gamma   90.00
#
_symmetry.space_group_name_H-M   'P 1'
#
loop_
_entity.id
_entity.type
_entity.pdbx_description
1 polymer ?
#
loop_
_entity_poly.entity_id
_entity_poly.type
_entity_poly.pdbx_seq_one_letter_code
_entity_poly.pdbx_strand_id
1 'polypeptide(L)'
;MVRYGFSSCLPLARSAAALCALLGASSIARATQPAAPTITPEQISTLRGVGDVALAPDGRHIVYGVRAFADPARPPVTRLWFQPVAPDAHAVRLDGSQDNDSHPRWSPDGRHLAYIGRHGGAHDTIWLAGPAGEAPRNLGPFAGDAIDFRWSPDGGRLAVLVHPVRPSAPVARV
;
A
#
# COMPACT_ATOMS: atom_id res chain seq x y z
N MET A 1 50.13 18.19 59.16
CA MET A 1 49.61 17.36 58.04
C MET A 1 50.65 17.46 56.91
N VAL A 2 51.71 16.67 56.98
CA VAL A 2 51.91 15.39 56.25
C VAL A 2 52.14 15.57 54.74
N ARG A 3 53.44 15.59 54.41
CA ARG A 3 54.15 14.85 53.35
C ARG A 3 54.15 15.25 51.85
N TYR A 4 55.38 15.52 51.37
CA TYR A 4 56.14 15.02 50.18
C TYR A 4 55.67 15.30 48.74
N GLY A 5 56.65 15.64 47.88
CA GLY A 5 56.58 15.32 46.45
C GLY A 5 57.58 16.05 45.55
N PHE A 6 58.85 15.61 45.54
CA PHE A 6 59.79 15.85 44.43
C PHE A 6 59.27 15.15 43.16
N SER A 7 59.50 15.76 41.99
CA SER A 7 60.22 15.16 40.85
C SER A 7 59.77 15.74 39.51
N SER A 8 60.67 16.53 38.94
CA SER A 8 60.92 16.70 37.52
C SER A 8 60.98 15.36 36.78
N CYS A 9 60.33 15.27 35.62
CA CYS A 9 60.77 14.43 34.50
C CYS A 9 60.02 14.82 33.21
N LEU A 10 60.67 15.65 32.39
CA LEU A 10 60.49 15.60 30.94
C LEU A 10 61.35 14.44 30.42
N PRO A 11 60.82 13.64 29.49
CA PRO A 11 61.68 13.32 28.36
C PRO A 11 60.94 13.35 27.01
N LEU A 12 61.60 14.04 26.09
CA LEU A 12 61.93 13.57 24.75
C LEU A 12 60.79 13.19 23.80
N ALA A 13 60.56 14.12 22.88
CA ALA A 13 60.22 13.84 21.50
C ALA A 13 61.01 12.64 20.94
N ARG A 14 60.29 11.63 20.43
CA ARG A 14 60.82 10.64 19.48
C ARG A 14 59.75 10.31 18.45
N SER A 15 59.96 10.88 17.27
CA SER A 15 59.76 10.29 15.95
C SER A 15 58.66 9.24 15.77
N ALA A 16 57.62 9.60 15.02
CA ALA A 16 56.84 8.64 14.23
C ALA A 16 56.46 9.24 12.86
N ALA A 17 57.42 9.89 12.21
CA ALA A 17 57.35 10.17 10.77
C ALA A 17 57.94 8.96 10.02
N ALA A 18 57.18 7.88 9.90
CA ALA A 18 57.42 6.80 8.92
C ALA A 18 56.34 5.72 9.03
N LEU A 19 55.13 5.98 8.51
CA LEU A 19 54.23 4.90 8.09
C LEU A 19 53.29 5.34 6.95
N CYS A 20 53.82 6.11 5.97
CA CYS A 20 53.10 6.47 4.74
C CYS A 20 53.68 5.75 3.51
N ALA A 21 53.89 4.43 3.59
CA ALA A 21 54.47 3.67 2.48
C ALA A 21 53.77 2.33 2.20
N LEU A 22 52.44 2.27 2.35
CA LEU A 22 51.62 1.17 1.82
C LEU A 22 50.27 1.68 1.30
N LEU A 23 50.29 2.73 0.47
CA LEU A 23 49.15 3.01 -0.42
C LEU A 23 49.30 2.12 -1.66
N GLY A 24 49.04 0.82 -1.47
CA GLY A 24 48.80 -0.07 -2.60
C GLY A 24 47.58 0.47 -3.35
N ALA A 25 47.77 0.87 -4.61
CA ALA A 25 46.68 1.30 -5.48
C ALA A 25 45.69 0.12 -5.62
N SER A 26 44.66 0.12 -4.79
CA SER A 26 43.52 -0.77 -4.98
C SER A 26 42.77 -0.23 -6.19
N SER A 27 43.07 -0.78 -7.36
CA SER A 27 42.24 -0.61 -8.54
C SER A 27 40.87 -1.17 -8.19
N ILE A 28 39.89 -0.28 -7.99
CA ILE A 28 38.49 -0.69 -7.96
C ILE A 28 38.20 -1.20 -9.37
N ALA A 29 38.21 -2.52 -9.55
CA ALA A 29 37.74 -3.14 -10.78
C ALA A 29 36.29 -2.69 -10.96
N ARG A 30 36.04 -1.87 -11.97
CA ARG A 30 34.68 -1.47 -12.33
C ARG A 30 34.00 -2.73 -12.83
N ALA A 31 33.16 -3.33 -11.99
CA ALA A 31 32.32 -4.43 -12.41
C ALA A 31 31.51 -3.97 -13.63
N THR A 32 31.68 -4.66 -14.75
CA THR A 32 30.87 -4.44 -15.94
C THR A 32 29.44 -4.81 -15.55
N GLN A 33 28.59 -3.80 -15.36
CA GLN A 33 27.19 -4.03 -15.05
C GLN A 33 26.56 -4.69 -16.29
N PRO A 34 25.99 -5.89 -16.18
CA PRO A 34 25.33 -6.52 -17.31
C PRO A 34 24.24 -5.59 -17.84
N ALA A 35 24.07 -5.55 -19.16
CA ALA A 35 23.02 -4.76 -19.77
C ALA A 35 21.67 -5.13 -19.13
N ALA A 36 20.92 -4.13 -18.67
CA ALA A 36 19.60 -4.37 -18.11
C ALA A 36 18.72 -5.02 -19.18
N PRO A 37 17.88 -6.01 -18.82
CA PRO A 37 16.95 -6.61 -19.77
C PRO A 37 16.01 -5.54 -20.33
N THR A 38 15.77 -5.59 -21.64
CA THR A 38 14.78 -4.73 -22.29
C THR A 38 13.39 -5.13 -21.83
N ILE A 39 12.67 -4.21 -21.20
CA ILE A 39 11.26 -4.39 -20.85
C ILE A 39 10.42 -4.28 -22.12
N THR A 40 9.63 -5.30 -22.45
CA THR A 40 8.74 -5.30 -23.62
C THR A 40 7.36 -4.69 -23.30
N PRO A 41 6.62 -4.19 -24.31
CA PRO A 41 5.23 -3.73 -24.10
C PRO A 41 4.32 -4.78 -23.47
N GLU A 42 4.53 -6.06 -23.81
CA GLU A 42 3.79 -7.19 -23.25
C GLU A 42 4.13 -7.40 -21.78
N GLN A 43 5.38 -7.18 -21.38
CA GLN A 43 5.74 -7.21 -19.95
C GLN A 43 5.10 -6.04 -19.20
N ILE A 44 5.06 -4.85 -19.79
CA ILE A 44 4.41 -3.67 -19.19
C ILE A 44 2.91 -3.93 -18.98
N SER A 45 2.22 -4.55 -19.94
CA SER A 45 0.78 -4.83 -19.83
C SER A 45 0.45 -5.85 -18.73
N THR A 46 1.40 -6.70 -18.34
CA THR A 46 1.22 -7.65 -17.23
C THR A 46 1.53 -7.08 -15.85
N LEU A 47 2.09 -5.87 -15.78
CA LEU A 47 2.41 -5.24 -14.50
C LEU A 47 1.14 -5.08 -13.65
N ARG A 48 1.31 -5.20 -12.34
CA ARG A 48 0.26 -4.97 -11.36
C ARG A 48 0.49 -3.64 -10.68
N GLY A 49 -0.55 -2.81 -10.63
CA GLY A 49 -0.53 -1.58 -9.85
C GLY A 49 -0.94 -1.86 -8.41
N VAL A 50 -0.23 -1.27 -7.45
CA VAL A 50 -0.62 -1.24 -6.04
C VAL A 50 -1.03 0.18 -5.68
N GLY A 51 -2.21 0.35 -5.08
CA GLY A 51 -2.76 1.65 -4.72
C GLY A 51 -3.81 1.55 -3.62
N ASP A 52 -4.54 2.64 -3.36
CA ASP A 52 -5.66 2.67 -2.41
C ASP A 52 -5.30 2.05 -1.04
N VAL A 53 -4.21 2.51 -0.46
CA VAL A 53 -3.68 1.96 0.79
C VAL A 53 -4.40 2.56 2.00
N ALA A 54 -4.83 1.71 2.93
CA ALA A 54 -5.48 2.08 4.18
C ALA A 54 -4.90 1.30 5.37
N LEU A 55 -4.27 2.00 6.30
CA LEU A 55 -3.82 1.45 7.58
C LEU A 55 -4.99 1.41 8.57
N ALA A 56 -5.17 0.30 9.27
CA ALA A 56 -6.13 0.18 10.36
C ALA A 56 -5.74 1.11 11.53
N PRO A 57 -6.71 1.65 12.29
CA PRO A 57 -6.44 2.56 13.42
C PRO A 57 -5.51 1.98 14.49
N ASP A 58 -5.53 0.65 14.66
CA ASP A 58 -4.65 -0.08 15.59
C ASP A 58 -3.20 -0.21 15.07
N GLY A 59 -2.93 0.15 13.81
CA GLY A 59 -1.63 0.01 13.16
C GLY A 59 -1.24 -1.43 12.81
N ARG A 60 -2.11 -2.42 13.05
CA ARG A 60 -1.78 -3.85 12.93
C ARG A 60 -2.12 -4.44 11.58
N HIS A 61 -2.90 -3.74 10.77
CA HIS A 61 -3.39 -4.25 9.48
C HIS A 61 -3.34 -3.16 8.41
N ILE A 62 -2.94 -3.53 7.20
CA ILE A 62 -2.97 -2.68 6.02
C ILE A 62 -3.92 -3.33 5.03
N VAL A 63 -4.77 -2.51 4.41
CA VAL A 63 -5.55 -2.89 3.23
C VAL A 63 -5.02 -2.13 2.04
N TYR A 64 -4.90 -2.77 0.89
CA TYR A 64 -4.48 -2.11 -0.34
C TYR A 64 -5.13 -2.75 -1.56
N GLY A 65 -5.32 -1.94 -2.60
CA GLY A 65 -5.80 -2.38 -3.91
C GLY A 65 -4.66 -2.91 -4.77
N VAL A 66 -4.87 -4.07 -5.39
CA VAL A 66 -4.02 -4.61 -6.46
C VAL A 66 -4.81 -4.63 -7.75
N ARG A 67 -4.39 -3.79 -8.70
CA ARG A 67 -4.99 -3.66 -10.03
C ARG A 67 -4.23 -4.50 -11.03
N ALA A 68 -4.94 -5.40 -11.71
CA ALA A 68 -4.37 -6.28 -12.74
C ALA A 68 -4.82 -5.85 -14.14
N PHE A 69 -3.87 -5.77 -15.08
CA PHE A 69 -4.06 -5.33 -16.46
C PHE A 69 -3.93 -6.47 -17.50
N ALA A 70 -3.99 -7.72 -17.02
CA ALA A 70 -3.56 -8.90 -17.78
C ALA A 70 -4.32 -9.19 -19.08
N ASP A 71 -5.53 -8.66 -19.26
CA ASP A 71 -6.31 -8.81 -20.49
C ASP A 71 -6.62 -7.42 -21.09
N PRO A 72 -6.00 -7.04 -22.22
CA PRO A 72 -6.25 -5.75 -22.86
C PRO A 72 -7.67 -5.64 -23.45
N ALA A 73 -8.38 -6.75 -23.65
CA ALA A 73 -9.77 -6.76 -24.09
C ALA A 73 -10.77 -6.54 -22.94
N ARG A 74 -10.31 -6.50 -21.68
CA ARG A 74 -11.15 -6.31 -20.50
C ARG A 74 -10.73 -5.08 -19.70
N PRO A 75 -11.69 -4.40 -19.04
CA PRO A 75 -11.32 -3.37 -18.09
C PRO A 75 -10.49 -3.97 -16.94
N PRO A 76 -9.49 -3.25 -16.41
CA PRO A 76 -8.69 -3.76 -15.31
C PRO A 76 -9.55 -3.84 -14.05
N VAL A 77 -9.36 -4.91 -13.29
CA VAL A 77 -10.05 -5.12 -12.02
C VAL A 77 -9.08 -4.90 -10.86
N THR A 78 -9.51 -4.09 -9.90
CA THR A 78 -8.82 -3.88 -8.64
C THR A 78 -9.40 -4.83 -7.61
N ARG A 79 -8.53 -5.48 -6.84
CA ARG A 79 -8.93 -6.36 -5.73
C ARG A 79 -8.28 -5.89 -4.46
N LEU A 80 -9.02 -5.91 -3.36
CA LEU A 80 -8.48 -5.53 -2.06
C LEU A 80 -7.76 -6.72 -1.41
N TRP A 81 -6.61 -6.41 -0.82
CA TRP A 81 -5.77 -7.34 -0.07
C TRP A 81 -5.62 -6.82 1.34
N PHE A 82 -5.72 -7.73 2.30
CA PHE A 82 -5.55 -7.49 3.73
C PHE A 82 -4.22 -8.08 4.16
N GLN A 83 -3.36 -7.27 4.76
CA GLN A 83 -2.01 -7.63 5.18
C GLN A 83 -1.84 -7.31 6.66
N PRO A 84 -1.62 -8.32 7.52
CA PRO A 84 -1.17 -8.07 8.88
C PRO A 84 0.25 -7.47 8.89
N VAL A 85 0.50 -6.54 9.79
CA VAL A 85 1.80 -5.89 9.97
C VAL A 85 2.63 -6.74 10.94
N ALA A 86 3.24 -7.80 10.42
CA ALA A 86 4.16 -8.67 11.15
C ALA A 86 5.22 -9.27 10.20
N PRO A 87 6.42 -9.63 10.68
CA PRO A 87 7.55 -10.06 9.84
C PRO A 87 7.24 -11.19 8.86
N ASP A 88 6.39 -12.14 9.25
CA ASP A 88 6.06 -13.35 8.46
C ASP A 88 4.59 -13.40 8.04
N ALA A 89 3.87 -12.29 8.15
CA ALA A 89 2.47 -12.24 7.74
C ALA A 89 2.35 -12.14 6.23
N HIS A 90 1.38 -12.86 5.67
CA HIS A 90 1.06 -12.82 4.24
C HIS A 90 -0.27 -12.12 4.00
N ALA A 91 -0.32 -11.35 2.91
CA ALA A 91 -1.56 -10.75 2.47
C ALA A 91 -2.55 -11.83 2.04
N VAL A 92 -3.79 -11.70 2.52
CA VAL A 92 -4.93 -12.47 2.06
C VAL A 92 -5.84 -11.57 1.24
N ARG A 93 -6.47 -12.12 0.20
CA ARG A 93 -7.45 -11.35 -0.56
C ARG A 93 -8.70 -11.16 0.29
N LEU A 94 -9.23 -9.94 0.33
CA LEU A 94 -10.56 -9.67 0.87
C LEU A 94 -11.56 -10.30 -0.11
N ASP A 95 -12.21 -11.39 0.29
CA ASP A 95 -13.15 -12.13 -0.53
C ASP A 95 -14.54 -11.49 -0.49
N GLY A 96 -15.10 -11.23 -1.67
CA GLY A 96 -16.44 -10.67 -1.82
C GLY A 96 -16.99 -10.85 -3.24
N SER A 97 -16.16 -10.66 -4.27
CA SER A 97 -16.45 -11.13 -5.64
C SER A 97 -15.22 -11.15 -6.55
N GLN A 98 -15.41 -11.46 -7.84
CA GLN A 98 -14.39 -11.32 -8.88
C GLN A 98 -14.28 -9.89 -9.44
N ASP A 99 -15.15 -8.98 -8.99
CA ASP A 99 -15.37 -7.65 -9.54
C ASP A 99 -14.39 -6.62 -8.97
N ASN A 100 -14.54 -5.37 -9.40
CA ASN A 100 -13.65 -4.28 -9.03
C ASN A 100 -14.02 -3.70 -7.66
N ASP A 101 -13.06 -3.73 -6.74
CA ASP A 101 -13.15 -3.16 -5.40
C ASP A 101 -12.20 -1.96 -5.24
N SER A 102 -12.65 -0.90 -4.56
CA SER A 102 -11.89 0.34 -4.43
C SER A 102 -12.21 1.13 -3.15
N HIS A 103 -11.44 2.18 -2.89
CA HIS A 103 -11.67 3.12 -1.78
C HIS A 103 -11.79 2.46 -0.39
N PRO A 104 -10.86 1.59 0.03
CA PRO A 104 -10.90 0.99 1.36
C PRO A 104 -10.74 2.06 2.44
N ARG A 105 -11.62 2.05 3.44
CA ARG A 105 -11.59 2.97 4.58
C ARG A 105 -12.01 2.25 5.86
N TRP A 106 -11.10 2.21 6.81
CA TRP A 106 -11.41 1.74 8.15
C TRP A 106 -12.37 2.69 8.86
N SER A 107 -13.32 2.11 9.57
CA SER A 107 -14.08 2.79 10.61
C SER A 107 -13.13 3.34 11.68
N PRO A 108 -13.48 4.46 12.35
CA PRO A 108 -12.63 5.06 13.38
C PRO A 108 -12.29 4.12 14.54
N ASP A 109 -13.19 3.18 14.86
CA ASP A 109 -12.99 2.16 15.90
C ASP A 109 -12.22 0.92 15.42
N GLY A 110 -11.89 0.85 14.12
CA GLY A 110 -11.15 -0.25 13.51
C GLY A 110 -11.95 -1.55 13.34
N ARG A 111 -13.25 -1.57 13.67
CA ARG A 111 -14.06 -2.81 13.65
C ARG A 111 -14.54 -3.21 12.26
N HIS A 112 -14.61 -2.26 11.35
CA HIS A 112 -15.15 -2.43 10.02
C HIS A 112 -14.26 -1.78 8.97
N LEU A 113 -14.05 -2.49 7.87
CA LEU A 113 -13.52 -1.94 6.63
C LEU A 113 -14.69 -1.66 5.69
N ALA A 114 -14.90 -0.41 5.32
CA ALA A 114 -15.80 -0.05 4.23
C ALA A 114 -15.03 0.05 2.90
N TYR A 115 -15.66 -0.34 1.81
CA TYR A 115 -15.13 -0.19 0.45
C TYR A 115 -16.25 -0.08 -0.58
N ILE A 116 -15.93 0.41 -1.78
CA ILE A 116 -16.84 0.44 -2.93
C ILE A 116 -16.61 -0.82 -3.77
N GLY A 117 -17.69 -1.53 -4.12
CA GLY A 117 -17.66 -2.69 -5.00
C GLY A 117 -19.01 -3.00 -5.64
N ARG A 118 -19.00 -3.76 -6.74
CA ARG A 118 -20.20 -4.19 -7.47
C ARG A 118 -20.29 -5.71 -7.50
N HIS A 119 -20.75 -6.32 -6.40
CA HIS A 119 -20.83 -7.79 -6.29
C HIS A 119 -22.25 -8.26 -6.63
N GLY A 120 -22.45 -8.72 -7.86
CA GLY A 120 -23.73 -9.29 -8.32
C GLY A 120 -24.87 -8.29 -8.58
N GLY A 121 -24.62 -6.98 -8.48
CA GLY A 121 -25.60 -5.91 -8.72
C GLY A 121 -25.26 -5.04 -9.94
N ALA A 122 -26.21 -4.18 -10.34
CA ALA A 122 -26.01 -3.26 -11.47
C ALA A 122 -25.14 -2.04 -11.12
N HIS A 123 -25.04 -1.67 -9.84
CA HIS A 123 -24.40 -0.43 -9.38
C HIS A 123 -23.29 -0.69 -8.37
N ASP A 124 -22.29 0.18 -8.40
CA ASP A 124 -21.27 0.26 -7.34
C ASP A 124 -21.95 0.67 -6.03
N THR A 125 -21.66 -0.06 -4.97
CA THR A 125 -22.24 0.19 -3.64
C THR A 125 -21.20 0.05 -2.55
N ILE A 126 -21.57 0.41 -1.32
CA ILE A 126 -20.70 0.30 -0.17
C ILE A 126 -20.86 -1.07 0.46
N TRP A 127 -19.73 -1.72 0.70
CA TRP A 127 -19.63 -2.99 1.39
C TRP A 127 -18.87 -2.80 2.70
N LEU A 128 -19.27 -3.54 3.74
CA LEU A 128 -18.55 -3.64 5.00
C LEU A 128 -17.98 -5.04 5.17
N ALA A 129 -16.67 -5.15 5.34
CA ALA A 129 -16.01 -6.37 5.77
C ALA A 129 -15.55 -6.26 7.23
N GLY A 130 -15.55 -7.39 7.93
CA GLY A 130 -14.88 -7.53 9.22
C GLY A 130 -13.36 -7.71 9.04
N PRO A 131 -12.56 -7.44 10.08
CA PRO A 131 -11.10 -7.61 10.04
C PRO A 131 -10.66 -9.08 9.94
N ALA A 132 -11.55 -10.03 10.23
CA ALA A 132 -11.25 -11.46 10.33
C ALA A 132 -11.72 -12.29 9.11
N GLY A 133 -11.99 -11.67 7.96
CA GLY A 133 -12.46 -12.39 6.76
C GLY A 133 -13.92 -12.83 6.86
N GLU A 134 -14.74 -12.11 7.64
CA GLU A 134 -16.18 -12.30 7.65
C GLU A 134 -16.78 -11.89 6.30
N ALA A 135 -17.86 -12.58 5.90
CA ALA A 135 -18.56 -12.29 4.64
C ALA A 135 -18.97 -10.80 4.56
N PRO A 136 -18.62 -10.09 3.48
CA PRO A 136 -18.96 -8.68 3.36
C PRO A 136 -20.47 -8.42 3.34
N ARG A 137 -20.89 -7.38 4.04
CA ARG A 137 -22.28 -6.90 4.07
C ARG A 137 -22.47 -5.73 3.12
N ASN A 138 -23.43 -5.83 2.21
CA ASN A 138 -23.86 -4.74 1.33
C ASN A 138 -24.68 -3.69 2.10
N LEU A 139 -24.39 -2.40 1.92
CA LEU A 139 -25.13 -1.27 2.52
C LEU A 139 -26.08 -0.55 1.54
N GLY A 140 -26.11 -0.96 0.28
CA GLY A 140 -27.04 -0.45 -0.72
C GLY A 140 -28.43 -1.12 -0.67
N PRO A 141 -29.25 -0.92 -1.72
CA PRO A 141 -28.94 -0.17 -2.95
C PRO A 141 -28.96 1.35 -2.75
N PHE A 142 -28.24 2.06 -3.62
CA PHE A 142 -28.38 3.52 -3.79
C PHE A 142 -29.10 3.84 -5.09
N ALA A 143 -29.52 5.09 -5.29
CA ALA A 143 -30.16 5.57 -6.53
C ALA A 143 -29.18 5.71 -7.72
N GLY A 144 -28.00 5.10 -7.64
CA GLY A 144 -26.93 5.15 -8.63
C GLY A 144 -25.65 4.52 -8.11
N ASP A 145 -24.52 4.84 -8.75
CA ASP A 145 -23.21 4.32 -8.37
C ASP A 145 -22.61 5.13 -7.21
N ALA A 146 -22.22 4.45 -6.13
CA ALA A 146 -21.41 5.06 -5.08
C ALA A 146 -20.00 5.33 -5.64
N ILE A 147 -19.56 6.59 -5.56
CA ILE A 147 -18.26 7.02 -6.12
C ILE A 147 -17.27 7.50 -5.06
N ASP A 148 -17.74 7.92 -3.87
CA ASP A 148 -16.89 8.22 -2.71
C ASP A 148 -17.71 8.09 -1.42
N PHE A 149 -17.07 7.91 -0.27
CA PHE A 149 -17.78 7.85 1.03
C PHE A 149 -16.89 8.13 2.25
N ARG A 150 -17.33 8.81 3.29
CA ARG A 150 -16.54 9.03 4.52
C ARG A 150 -17.27 8.54 5.76
N TRP A 151 -16.53 7.97 6.71
CA TRP A 151 -17.04 7.68 8.05
C TRP A 151 -17.30 8.96 8.82
N SER A 152 -18.38 8.96 9.61
CA SER A 152 -18.53 9.94 10.68
C SER A 152 -17.47 9.70 11.76
N PRO A 153 -17.06 10.74 12.50
CA PRO A 153 -16.02 10.59 13.53
C PRO A 153 -16.36 9.56 14.63
N ASP A 154 -17.65 9.37 14.91
CA ASP A 154 -18.16 8.39 15.87
C ASP A 154 -18.27 6.96 15.29
N GLY A 155 -17.98 6.77 14.00
CA GLY A 155 -18.06 5.48 13.30
C GLY A 155 -19.47 4.96 13.04
N GLY A 156 -20.52 5.67 13.49
CA GLY A 156 -21.90 5.20 13.39
C GLY A 156 -22.56 5.42 12.03
N ARG A 157 -21.97 6.24 11.15
CA ARG A 157 -22.58 6.64 9.87
C ARG A 157 -21.54 6.77 8.75
N LEU A 158 -22.05 6.74 7.52
CA LEU A 158 -21.31 7.05 6.31
C LEU A 158 -21.99 8.20 5.57
N ALA A 159 -21.22 9.22 5.19
CA ALA A 159 -21.61 10.16 4.15
C ALA A 159 -21.20 9.56 2.79
N VAL A 160 -22.13 9.42 1.85
CA VAL A 160 -21.89 8.76 0.56
C VAL A 160 -22.16 9.74 -0.58
N LEU A 161 -21.22 9.84 -1.52
CA LEU A 161 -21.40 10.55 -2.78
C LEU A 161 -21.86 9.53 -3.83
N VAL A 162 -23.06 9.77 -4.37
CA VAL A 162 -23.69 8.89 -5.37
C VAL A 162 -23.79 9.63 -6.69
N HIS A 163 -23.30 9.02 -7.76
CA HIS A 163 -23.56 9.46 -9.11
C HIS A 163 -24.87 8.82 -9.60
N PRO A 164 -25.96 9.59 -9.76
CA PRO A 164 -27.25 9.03 -10.13
C PRO A 164 -27.21 8.46 -11.54
N VAL A 165 -27.90 7.33 -11.73
CA VAL A 165 -28.11 6.79 -13.07
C VAL A 165 -29.15 7.67 -13.74
N ARG A 166 -28.75 8.35 -14.82
CA ARG A 166 -29.73 9.07 -15.65
C ARG A 166 -30.65 8.02 -16.28
N PRO A 167 -31.98 8.16 -16.20
CA PRO A 167 -32.86 7.40 -17.07
C PRO A 167 -32.41 7.62 -18.51
N SER A 168 -32.19 6.55 -19.27
CA SER A 168 -31.98 6.70 -20.71
C SER A 168 -33.18 7.45 -21.27
N ALA A 169 -32.95 8.61 -21.90
CA ALA A 169 -34.01 9.31 -22.60
C ALA A 169 -34.67 8.32 -23.57
N PRO A 170 -36.00 8.26 -23.67
CA PRO A 170 -36.65 7.39 -24.64
C PRO A 170 -36.10 7.74 -26.01
N VAL A 171 -35.44 6.77 -26.66
CA VAL A 171 -35.01 6.93 -28.04
C VAL A 171 -36.28 6.87 -28.88
N ALA A 172 -36.74 8.02 -29.37
CA ALA A 172 -37.78 8.03 -30.39
C ALA A 172 -37.20 7.30 -31.61
N ARG A 173 -37.77 6.13 -31.94
CA ARG A 173 -37.51 5.50 -33.23
C ARG A 173 -38.25 6.33 -34.28
N VAL A 174 -37.50 6.82 -35.27
CA VAL A 174 -38.06 7.39 -36.51
C VAL A 174 -38.41 6.25 -37.45
#